data_AF-X1FJ53-F1
#
_entry.id   AF-X1FJ53-F1
#
_cell.length_a   1.000
_cell.length_b   1.000
_cell.length_c   1.000
_cell.angle_alpha   90.00
_cell.angle_beta   90.00
_cell.angle_gamma   90.00
#
_symmetry.space_group_name_H-M   'P 1'
#
loop_
_entity.id
_entity.type
_entity.pdbx_description
1 polymer ?
#
loop_
_entity_poly.entity_id
_entity_poly.type
_entity_poly.pdbx_seq_one_letter_code
_entity_poly.pdbx_strand_id
1 'polypeptide(L)'
;MKMIACCGLDCSKCEAYIATKTNDDDKRIEVAKNWSTEFGADIKPEDINCYGCRSEGQKFSHCNVCEIRKCCMEKEVANCAVCDMYTCDKLENFFKIAPDARTMLDKLRM
;
A
#
# COMPACT_ATOMS: atom_id res chain seq x y z
N MET A 1 -1.21 -10.26 13.70
CA MET A 1 -1.13 -8.79 13.86
C MET A 1 -1.32 -8.18 12.48
N LYS A 2 -2.28 -7.27 12.28
CA LYS A 2 -2.50 -6.63 10.97
C LYS A 2 -1.54 -5.46 10.82
N MET A 3 -0.86 -5.37 9.68
CA MET A 3 0.02 -4.26 9.37
C MET A 3 -0.72 -3.34 8.39
N ILE A 4 -1.37 -2.31 8.93
CA ILE A 4 -2.20 -1.41 8.12
C ILE A 4 -1.35 -0.24 7.60
N ALA A 5 -1.35 -0.06 6.28
CA ALA A 5 -0.67 1.03 5.59
C ALA A 5 -1.33 2.38 5.86
N CYS A 6 -0.63 3.46 5.49
CA CYS A 6 -1.15 4.83 5.60
C CYS A 6 -2.55 4.97 4.97
N CYS A 7 -2.76 4.35 3.81
CA CYS A 7 -4.01 4.42 3.04
C CYS A 7 -5.08 3.40 3.46
N GLY A 8 -4.81 2.50 4.42
CA GLY A 8 -5.75 1.45 4.84
C GLY A 8 -5.51 0.06 4.26
N LEU A 9 -4.62 -0.08 3.27
CA LEU A 9 -4.25 -1.40 2.76
C LEU A 9 -3.65 -2.27 3.87
N ASP A 10 -4.06 -3.55 3.90
CA ASP A 10 -3.50 -4.52 4.84
C ASP A 10 -2.26 -5.18 4.22
N CYS A 11 -1.08 -4.74 4.64
CA CYS A 11 0.19 -5.28 4.15
C CYS A 11 0.29 -6.80 4.41
N SER A 12 -0.39 -7.35 5.42
CA SER A 12 -0.35 -8.79 5.69
C SER A 12 -1.01 -9.63 4.59
N LYS A 13 -1.81 -9.00 3.73
CA LYS A 13 -2.45 -9.61 2.55
C LYS A 13 -1.85 -9.14 1.22
N CYS A 14 -0.89 -8.22 1.25
CA CYS A 14 -0.29 -7.66 0.04
C CYS A 14 0.69 -8.68 -0.57
N GLU A 15 0.51 -9.00 -1.84
CA GLU A 15 1.32 -10.00 -2.53
C GLU A 15 2.79 -9.59 -2.62
N ALA A 16 3.08 -8.31 -2.88
CA ALA A 16 4.44 -7.77 -2.88
C ALA A 16 5.11 -7.90 -1.51
N TYR A 17 4.37 -7.63 -0.42
CA TYR A 17 4.89 -7.81 0.94
C TYR A 17 5.18 -9.28 1.24
N ILE A 18 4.26 -10.17 0.86
CA ILE A 18 4.43 -11.61 1.05
C ILE A 18 5.65 -12.11 0.28
N ALA A 19 5.76 -11.80 -1.02
CA ALA A 19 6.88 -12.19 -1.87
C ALA A 19 8.23 -11.71 -1.31
N THR A 20 8.27 -10.49 -0.79
CA THR A 20 9.46 -9.92 -0.17
C THR A 20 9.83 -10.65 1.13
N LYS A 21 8.84 -10.95 1.97
CA LYS A 21 9.05 -11.63 3.26
C LYS A 21 9.45 -13.09 3.12
N THR A 22 8.91 -13.79 2.13
CA THR A 22 9.26 -15.19 1.83
C THR A 22 10.46 -15.32 0.91
N ASN A 23 10.97 -14.21 0.38
CA ASN A 23 12.01 -14.14 -0.63
C ASN A 23 11.70 -15.07 -1.83
N ASP A 24 10.51 -14.93 -2.38
CA ASP A 24 9.95 -15.81 -3.40
C ASP A 24 9.96 -15.12 -4.78
N ASP A 25 10.89 -15.54 -5.65
CA ASP A 25 11.08 -14.96 -6.98
C ASP A 25 9.96 -15.33 -7.95
N ASP A 26 9.42 -16.54 -7.86
CA ASP A 26 8.29 -16.98 -8.71
C ASP A 26 7.06 -16.11 -8.43
N LYS A 27 6.82 -15.81 -7.16
CA LYS A 27 5.75 -14.90 -6.75
C LYS A 27 5.99 -13.47 -7.22
N ARG A 28 7.24 -12.98 -7.21
CA ARG A 28 7.56 -11.66 -7.77
C ARG A 28 7.22 -11.60 -9.27
N ILE A 29 7.51 -12.65 -10.02
CA ILE A 29 7.19 -12.76 -11.45
C ILE A 29 5.67 -12.74 -11.66
N GLU A 30 4.93 -13.54 -10.91
CA GLU A 30 3.46 -13.61 -11.00
C GLU A 30 2.82 -12.24 -10.71
N VAL A 31 3.19 -11.63 -9.59
CA VAL A 31 2.65 -10.34 -9.16
C VAL A 31 2.98 -9.24 -10.16
N ALA A 32 4.23 -9.18 -10.63
CA ALA A 32 4.67 -8.21 -11.62
C ALA A 32 3.83 -8.31 -12.92
N LYS A 33 3.60 -9.52 -13.41
CA LYS A 33 2.76 -9.77 -14.60
C LYS A 33 1.30 -9.36 -14.39
N ASN A 34 0.71 -9.74 -13.26
CA ASN A 34 -0.68 -9.45 -12.93
C ASN A 34 -0.90 -7.94 -12.80
N TRP A 35 -0.05 -7.26 -12.03
CA TRP A 35 -0.16 -5.82 -11.80
C TRP A 35 0.17 -5.02 -13.06
N SER A 36 1.09 -5.48 -13.90
CA SER A 36 1.35 -4.85 -15.20
C SER A 36 0.10 -4.84 -16.08
N THR A 37 -0.64 -5.95 -16.09
CA THR A 37 -1.88 -6.09 -16.85
C THR A 37 -3.00 -5.25 -16.24
N GLU A 38 -3.18 -5.32 -14.92
CA GLU A 38 -4.26 -4.63 -14.21
C GLU A 38 -4.12 -3.10 -14.26
N PHE A 39 -2.90 -2.59 -14.12
CA PHE A 39 -2.63 -1.15 -14.06
C PHE A 39 -2.10 -0.57 -15.38
N GLY A 40 -1.92 -1.39 -16.43
CA GLY A 40 -1.41 -0.94 -17.72
C GLY A 40 0.00 -0.33 -17.63
N ALA A 41 0.86 -0.90 -16.79
CA ALA A 41 2.21 -0.42 -16.51
C ALA A 41 3.26 -1.51 -16.78
N ASP A 42 4.51 -1.13 -17.04
CA ASP A 42 5.64 -2.08 -17.10
C ASP A 42 6.21 -2.27 -15.69
N ILE A 43 5.67 -3.24 -14.95
CA ILE A 43 6.13 -3.59 -13.60
C ILE A 43 6.99 -4.85 -13.71
N LYS A 44 8.23 -4.76 -13.25
CA LYS A 44 9.18 -5.87 -13.31
C LYS A 44 9.21 -6.64 -11.99
N PRO A 45 9.64 -7.91 -11.99
CA PRO A 45 9.82 -8.68 -10.75
C PRO A 45 10.71 -7.95 -9.73
N GLU A 46 11.74 -7.23 -10.20
CA GLU A 46 12.63 -6.43 -9.35
C GLU A 46 11.92 -5.26 -8.63
N ASP A 47 10.80 -4.77 -9.18
CA ASP A 47 9.97 -3.74 -8.53
C ASP A 47 9.14 -4.31 -7.38
N ILE A 48 8.92 -5.64 -7.34
CA ILE A 48 8.11 -6.33 -6.33
C ILE A 48 8.94 -6.60 -5.07
N ASN A 49 9.35 -5.50 -4.42
CA ASN A 49 10.07 -5.55 -3.15
C ASN A 49 9.53 -4.47 -2.18
N CYS A 50 8.83 -4.89 -1.13
CA CYS A 50 8.15 -4.00 -0.21
C CYS A 50 8.05 -4.57 1.21
N TYR A 51 8.58 -3.83 2.20
CA TYR A 51 8.42 -4.15 3.63
C TYR A 51 7.29 -3.34 4.29
N GLY A 52 6.47 -2.66 3.50
CA GLY A 52 5.36 -1.83 3.95
C GLY A 52 5.72 -0.34 4.00
N CYS A 53 4.72 0.51 3.74
CA CYS A 53 4.94 1.94 3.49
C CYS A 53 5.59 2.73 4.64
N ARG A 54 5.45 2.25 5.89
CA ARG A 54 6.05 2.86 7.09
C ARG A 54 7.34 2.17 7.56
N SER A 55 7.78 1.11 6.88
CA SER A 55 9.03 0.45 7.21
C SER A 55 10.23 1.26 6.71
N GLU A 56 11.38 1.09 7.36
CA GLU A 56 12.67 1.59 6.87
C GLU A 56 13.19 0.80 5.66
N GLY A 57 12.65 -0.40 5.42
CA GLY A 57 13.07 -1.27 4.31
C GLY A 57 12.67 -0.78 2.91
N GLN A 58 13.02 -1.59 1.91
CA GLN A 58 12.62 -1.37 0.52
C GLN A 58 11.09 -1.25 0.39
N LYS A 59 10.66 -0.41 -0.53
CA LYS A 59 9.26 -0.14 -0.82
C LYS A 59 9.00 -0.39 -2.30
N PHE A 60 7.78 -0.80 -2.62
CA PHE A 60 7.30 -0.86 -3.99
C PHE A 60 7.49 0.50 -4.67
N SER A 61 7.91 0.50 -5.94
CA SER A 61 8.34 1.71 -6.66
C SER A 61 7.34 2.87 -6.57
N HIS A 62 6.03 2.59 -6.62
CA HIS A 62 4.99 3.60 -6.50
C HIS A 62 4.98 4.36 -5.14
N CYS A 63 5.53 3.78 -4.07
CA CYS A 63 5.64 4.45 -2.77
C CYS A 63 6.52 5.71 -2.80
N ASN A 64 7.35 5.87 -3.83
CA ASN A 64 8.19 7.07 -4.03
C ASN A 64 7.36 8.28 -4.48
N VAL A 65 6.22 8.06 -5.14
CA VAL A 65 5.33 9.13 -5.66
C VAL A 65 3.97 9.17 -4.97
N CYS A 66 3.73 8.27 -4.01
CA CYS A 66 2.44 8.15 -3.32
C CYS A 66 2.19 9.35 -2.38
N GLU A 67 1.26 10.23 -2.77
CA GLU A 67 0.91 11.43 -1.99
C GLU A 67 0.25 11.11 -0.64
N ILE A 68 -0.53 10.03 -0.55
CA ILE A 68 -1.17 9.61 0.71
C ILE A 68 -0.09 9.21 1.72
N ARG A 69 0.91 8.45 1.27
CA ARG A 69 2.05 8.07 2.11
C ARG A 69 2.81 9.31 2.54
N LYS A 70 3.20 10.19 1.61
CA LYS A 70 3.93 11.43 1.91
C LYS A 70 3.22 12.25 2.98
N CYS A 71 1.92 12.53 2.78
CA CYS A 71 1.11 13.30 3.72
C CYS A 71 1.00 12.63 5.11
N CYS A 72 0.85 11.31 5.15
CA CYS A 72 0.75 10.55 6.41
C CYS A 72 2.07 10.59 7.19
N MET A 73 3.20 10.49 6.49
CA MET A 73 4.53 10.60 7.11
C MET A 73 4.80 12.03 7.62
N GLU A 74 4.47 13.06 6.83
CA GLU A 74 4.63 14.47 7.23
C GLU A 74 3.77 14.86 8.44
N LYS A 75 2.57 14.26 8.57
CA LYS A 75 1.69 14.45 9.74
C LYS A 75 2.06 13.54 10.92
N GLU A 76 3.05 12.66 10.77
CA GLU A 76 3.51 11.72 11.78
C GLU A 76 2.42 10.79 12.35
N VAL A 77 1.32 10.59 11.62
CA VAL A 77 0.21 9.73 12.03
C VAL A 77 0.44 8.28 11.60
N ALA A 78 -0.06 7.31 12.35
CA ALA A 78 0.13 5.88 12.05
C ALA A 78 -0.54 5.47 10.73
N ASN A 79 -1.73 5.99 10.46
CA ASN A 79 -2.45 5.84 9.20
C ASN A 79 -3.54 6.92 9.12
N CYS A 80 -4.21 7.03 7.98
CA CYS A 80 -5.22 8.06 7.78
C CYS A 80 -6.46 7.90 8.67
N ALA A 81 -6.65 6.78 9.36
CA ALA A 81 -7.78 6.60 10.28
C ALA A 81 -7.69 7.56 11.47
N VAL A 82 -6.51 8.02 11.90
CA VAL A 82 -6.42 9.01 12.99
C VAL A 82 -6.37 10.45 12.50
N CYS A 83 -6.50 10.68 11.19
CA CYS A 83 -6.45 12.02 10.61
C CYS A 83 -7.78 12.75 10.82
N ASP A 84 -7.72 14.01 11.25
CA ASP A 84 -8.89 14.87 11.45
C ASP A 84 -9.59 15.21 10.13
N MET A 85 -8.84 15.22 9.03
CA MET A 85 -9.35 15.49 7.68
C MET A 85 -9.81 14.21 6.96
N TYR A 86 -10.08 13.13 7.69
CA TYR A 86 -10.59 11.89 7.09
C TYR A 86 -12.11 11.98 6.90
N THR A 87 -12.67 11.75 5.71
CA THR A 87 -11.99 11.45 4.43
C THR A 87 -11.58 12.73 3.68
N CYS A 88 -10.56 12.63 2.81
CA CYS A 88 -10.09 13.73 1.95
C CYS A 88 -9.95 13.28 0.49
N ASP A 89 -9.81 14.23 -0.45
CA ASP A 89 -9.79 13.96 -1.90
C ASP A 89 -8.78 12.89 -2.34
N LYS A 90 -7.59 12.88 -1.73
CA LYS A 90 -6.55 11.88 -2.01
C LYS A 90 -7.04 10.46 -1.68
N LEU A 91 -7.73 10.31 -0.56
CA LEU A 91 -8.29 9.03 -0.12
C LEU A 91 -9.52 8.66 -0.95
N GLU A 92 -10.42 9.60 -1.22
CA GLU A 92 -11.62 9.32 -2.02
C GLU A 92 -11.27 8.85 -3.44
N ASN A 93 -10.22 9.42 -4.06
CA ASN A 93 -9.72 8.93 -5.34
C ASN A 93 -9.10 7.53 -5.23
N PHE A 94 -8.35 7.27 -4.16
CA PHE A 94 -7.76 5.95 -3.92
C PHE A 94 -8.81 4.87 -3.61
N PHE A 95 -9.89 5.21 -2.91
CA PHE A 95 -10.95 4.25 -2.58
C PHE A 95 -11.76 3.79 -3.79
N LYS A 96 -11.75 4.54 -4.91
CA LYS A 96 -12.34 4.09 -6.18
C LYS A 96 -11.63 2.87 -6.75
N ILE A 97 -10.32 2.75 -6.52
CA ILE A 97 -9.50 1.63 -6.98
C ILE A 97 -9.27 0.58 -5.89
N ALA A 98 -9.33 0.97 -4.61
CA ALA A 98 -9.10 0.09 -3.47
C ALA A 98 -10.17 0.30 -2.37
N PRO A 99 -11.43 -0.11 -2.60
CA PRO A 99 -12.54 0.11 -1.66
C PRO A 99 -12.35 -0.59 -0.31
N ASP A 100 -11.65 -1.73 -0.29
CA ASP A 100 -11.33 -2.45 0.94
C ASP A 100 -10.46 -1.62 1.91
N ALA A 101 -9.64 -0.71 1.38
CA ALA A 101 -8.82 0.17 2.20
C ALA A 101 -9.68 1.15 3.02
N ARG A 102 -10.78 1.65 2.45
CA ARG A 102 -11.78 2.49 3.15
C ARG A 102 -12.38 1.73 4.32
N THR A 103 -12.87 0.52 4.04
CA THR A 103 -13.48 -0.35 5.05
C THR A 103 -12.51 -0.61 6.21
N MET A 104 -11.21 -0.75 5.92
CA MET A 104 -10.21 -0.94 6.97
C MET A 104 -9.99 0.32 7.81
N LEU A 105 -9.86 1.50 7.19
CA LEU A 105 -9.69 2.75 7.94
C LEU A 105 -10.93 3.10 8.76
N ASP A 106 -12.14 2.92 8.22
CA ASP A 106 -13.39 3.15 8.95
C ASP A 106 -13.48 2.28 10.22
N LYS A 107 -13.06 1.01 10.15
CA LYS A 107 -13.01 0.11 11.31
C LYS A 107 -12.01 0.53 12.38
N LEU A 108 -10.94 1.22 12.00
CA LEU A 108 -9.92 1.71 12.94
C LEU A 108 -10.31 3.02 13.62
N ARG A 109 -11.37 3.70 13.15
CA ARG A 109 -11.88 4.95 13.72
C ARG A 109 -12.91 4.75 14.83
N MET A 110 -13.32 3.51 15.07
CA MET A 110 -14.33 3.13 16.05
C MET A 110 -13.77 3.03 17.46
#